data_AF-A0A8T4HVT5-F1
#
_entry.id   AF-A0A8T4HVT5-F1
#
_cell.length_a   1.000
_cell.length_b   1.000
_cell.length_c   1.000
_cell.angle_alpha   90.00
_cell.angle_beta   90.00
_cell.angle_gamma   90.00
#
_symmetry.space_group_name_H-M   'P 1'
#
loop_
_entity.id
_entity.type
_entity.pdbx_description
1 polymer ?
#
loop_
_entity_poly.entity_id
_entity_poly.type
_entity_poly.pdbx_seq_one_letter_code
_entity_poly.pdbx_strand_id
1 'polypeptide(L)'
;MLRSVPRAVRSSSVGGKLSELRERLVRHEEECRSTVESWLLAGVPVPAALLARVWPDPSWRSVLQHLVVVVGGRTGLLTEVTEEGRTVLVDQGGTPHTPLVGPVSLPHPILLSDVGKWRELLANRDAAQGIPQLSRELHHRPDDVDPEATSLEDYAGGGFEELRHATARAARYGFVMRGGFAMLRIVDGGVGLQARYWLGADDPGLPIETGRLLWVDASERPVALGEVGPVAWSEGVRMAELIHAGRTTDDQ
;
A
#
# COMPACT_ATOMS: atom_id res chain seq x y z
N MET A 1 -9.75 29.40 20.47
CA MET A 1 -9.76 27.94 20.75
C MET A 1 -8.86 27.64 21.93
N LEU A 2 -9.25 26.72 22.83
CA LEU A 2 -8.38 26.25 23.91
C LEU A 2 -7.22 25.43 23.33
N ARG A 3 -5.98 25.73 23.74
CA ARG A 3 -4.78 25.01 23.28
C ARG A 3 -4.70 23.56 23.78
N SER A 4 -5.40 23.24 24.86
CA SER A 4 -5.40 21.89 25.43
C SER A 4 -6.64 21.65 26.29
N VAL A 5 -7.00 20.37 26.47
CA VAL A 5 -8.08 19.96 27.36
C VAL A 5 -7.63 20.15 28.82
N PRO A 6 -8.38 20.91 29.65
CA PRO A 6 -8.06 21.12 31.06
C PRO A 6 -7.92 19.81 31.84
N ARG A 7 -7.01 19.78 32.83
CA ARG A 7 -6.70 18.58 33.62
C ARG A 7 -7.94 17.98 34.31
N ALA A 8 -8.81 18.83 34.87
CA ALA A 8 -10.04 18.40 35.54
C ALA A 8 -10.98 17.62 34.61
N VAL A 9 -11.08 18.02 33.34
CA VAL A 9 -11.87 17.32 32.33
C VAL A 9 -11.18 16.03 31.90
N ARG A 10 -9.85 16.08 31.67
CA ARG A 10 -9.06 14.92 31.25
C ARG A 10 -9.12 13.77 32.25
N SER A 11 -9.11 14.06 33.55
CA SER A 11 -9.18 13.07 34.62
C SER A 11 -10.61 12.65 35.00
N SER A 12 -11.63 13.22 34.35
CA SER A 12 -13.03 12.82 34.55
C SER A 12 -13.38 11.56 33.75
N SER A 13 -14.48 10.90 34.11
CA SER A 13 -15.03 9.78 33.33
C SER A 13 -15.38 10.17 31.89
N VAL A 14 -15.81 11.42 31.67
CA VAL A 14 -16.09 11.95 30.32
C VAL A 14 -14.79 12.12 29.52
N GLY A 15 -13.71 12.57 30.18
CA GLY A 15 -12.38 12.65 29.58
C GLY A 15 -11.84 11.29 29.16
N GLY A 16 -12.03 10.26 29.98
CA GLY A 16 -11.70 8.88 29.65
C GLY A 16 -12.44 8.38 28.40
N LYS A 17 -13.78 8.50 28.39
CA LYS A 17 -14.61 8.10 27.23
C LYS A 17 -14.23 8.82 25.94
N LEU A 18 -13.86 10.10 26.02
CA LEU A 18 -13.42 10.86 24.85
C LEU A 18 -12.07 10.36 24.32
N SER A 19 -11.13 9.98 25.21
CA SER A 19 -9.85 9.40 24.81
C SER A 19 -10.04 8.05 24.12
N GLU A 20 -10.87 7.18 24.69
CA GLU A 20 -11.21 5.88 24.12
C GLU A 20 -11.88 6.03 22.74
N LEU A 21 -12.81 6.97 22.61
CA LEU A 21 -13.45 7.27 21.33
C LEU A 21 -12.42 7.74 20.29
N ARG A 22 -11.53 8.66 20.67
CA ARG A 22 -10.45 9.14 19.78
C ARG A 22 -9.56 7.98 19.34
N GLU A 23 -9.12 7.13 20.26
CA GLU A 23 -8.28 5.97 19.94
C GLU A 23 -8.99 4.99 19.01
N ARG A 24 -10.29 4.79 19.20
CA ARG A 24 -11.11 3.97 18.31
C ARG A 24 -11.21 4.58 16.91
N LEU A 25 -11.36 5.90 16.79
CA LEU A 25 -11.41 6.59 15.48
C LEU A 25 -10.08 6.48 14.74
N VAL A 26 -8.95 6.69 15.42
CA VAL A 26 -7.62 6.53 14.82
C VAL A 26 -7.41 5.11 14.31
N ARG A 27 -7.75 4.10 15.13
CA ARG A 27 -7.65 2.70 14.71
C ARG A 27 -8.55 2.40 13.52
N HIS A 28 -9.77 2.92 13.50
CA HIS A 28 -10.71 2.75 12.39
C HIS A 28 -10.15 3.36 11.09
N GLU A 29 -9.55 4.54 11.14
CA GLU A 29 -8.90 5.16 9.98
C GLU A 29 -7.71 4.33 9.46
N GLU A 30 -6.91 3.77 10.36
CA GLU A 30 -5.81 2.85 10.01
C GLU A 30 -6.33 1.55 9.38
N GLU A 31 -7.39 0.95 9.95
CA GLU A 31 -8.04 -0.25 9.42
C GLU A 31 -8.63 0.00 8.02
N CYS A 32 -9.30 1.15 7.82
CA CYS A 32 -9.79 1.56 6.50
C CYS A 32 -8.66 1.66 5.48
N ARG A 33 -7.57 2.38 5.84
CA ARG A 33 -6.40 2.55 4.97
C ARG A 33 -5.78 1.22 4.59
N SER A 34 -5.47 0.39 5.59
CA SER A 34 -4.86 -0.93 5.39
C SER A 34 -5.75 -1.84 4.53
N THR A 35 -7.06 -1.79 4.73
CA THR A 35 -8.00 -2.60 3.93
C THR A 35 -8.03 -2.16 2.47
N VAL A 36 -8.11 -0.86 2.19
CA VAL A 36 -8.12 -0.37 0.80
C VAL A 36 -6.77 -0.61 0.12
N GLU A 37 -5.65 -0.47 0.83
CA GLU A 37 -4.34 -0.82 0.31
C GLU A 37 -4.24 -2.33 -0.01
N SER A 38 -4.86 -3.19 0.82
CA SER A 38 -4.94 -4.62 0.53
C SER A 38 -5.72 -4.91 -0.76
N TRP A 39 -6.77 -4.15 -1.07
CA TRP A 39 -7.53 -4.30 -2.32
C TRP A 39 -6.68 -3.94 -3.54
N LEU A 40 -5.88 -2.87 -3.43
CA LEU A 40 -4.93 -2.45 -4.46
C LEU A 40 -3.86 -3.53 -4.74
N LEU A 41 -3.36 -4.21 -3.71
CA LEU A 41 -2.32 -5.25 -3.83
C LEU A 41 -2.87 -6.63 -4.18
N ALA A 42 -4.12 -6.93 -3.80
CA ALA A 42 -4.77 -8.20 -4.09
C ALA A 42 -5.35 -8.26 -5.50
N GLY A 43 -5.52 -7.12 -6.19
CA GLY A 43 -6.07 -7.07 -7.55
C GLY A 43 -7.48 -7.65 -7.69
N VAL A 44 -8.18 -7.91 -6.58
CA VAL A 44 -9.52 -8.50 -6.57
C VAL A 44 -10.56 -7.38 -6.70
N PRO A 45 -11.54 -7.51 -7.61
CA PRO A 45 -12.62 -6.54 -7.71
C PRO A 45 -13.45 -6.46 -6.42
N VAL A 46 -13.68 -5.23 -5.95
CA VAL A 46 -14.49 -4.93 -4.77
C VAL A 46 -15.98 -4.92 -5.18
N PRO A 47 -16.86 -5.66 -4.48
CA PRO A 47 -18.30 -5.64 -4.79
C PRO A 47 -18.91 -4.25 -4.62
N ALA A 48 -19.74 -3.82 -5.58
CA ALA A 48 -20.46 -2.54 -5.53
C ALA A 48 -21.28 -2.37 -4.23
N ALA A 49 -21.93 -3.44 -3.76
CA ALA A 49 -22.69 -3.43 -2.52
C ALA A 49 -21.83 -3.19 -1.28
N LEU A 50 -20.56 -3.63 -1.30
CA LEU A 50 -19.63 -3.33 -0.22
C LEU A 50 -19.29 -1.85 -0.22
N LEU A 51 -18.98 -1.28 -1.39
CA LEU A 51 -18.69 0.16 -1.52
C LEU A 51 -19.88 1.02 -1.11
N ALA A 52 -21.10 0.71 -1.56
CA ALA A 52 -22.31 1.41 -1.12
C ALA A 52 -22.48 1.43 0.40
N ARG A 53 -22.13 0.32 1.06
CA ARG A 53 -22.26 0.19 2.52
C ARG A 53 -21.19 0.97 3.28
N VAL A 54 -19.97 1.06 2.76
CA VAL A 54 -18.87 1.75 3.45
C VAL A 54 -18.77 3.23 3.07
N TRP A 55 -19.27 3.65 1.89
CA TRP A 55 -19.17 5.02 1.40
C TRP A 55 -19.75 6.10 2.32
N PRO A 56 -20.87 5.88 3.07
CA PRO A 56 -21.38 6.85 4.02
C PRO A 56 -20.44 7.14 5.19
N ASP A 57 -19.51 6.24 5.49
CA ASP A 57 -18.50 6.42 6.54
C ASP A 57 -17.39 7.36 6.05
N PRO A 58 -17.14 8.52 6.71
CA PRO A 58 -16.12 9.47 6.30
C PRO A 58 -14.70 8.90 6.24
N SER A 59 -14.36 7.95 7.13
CA SER A 59 -13.03 7.32 7.15
C SER A 59 -12.83 6.46 5.90
N TRP A 60 -13.84 5.67 5.51
CA TRP A 60 -13.80 4.91 4.26
C TRP A 60 -13.78 5.82 3.03
N ARG A 61 -14.67 6.82 3.00
CA ARG A 61 -14.76 7.75 1.87
C ARG A 61 -13.46 8.51 1.66
N SER A 62 -12.80 8.99 2.72
CA SER A 62 -11.54 9.72 2.59
C SER A 62 -10.40 8.87 1.99
N VAL A 63 -10.46 7.55 2.18
CA VAL A 63 -9.47 6.62 1.62
C VAL A 63 -9.80 6.22 0.18
N LEU A 64 -11.08 6.10 -0.16
CA LEU A 64 -11.55 5.63 -1.47
C LEU A 64 -11.71 6.75 -2.51
N GLN A 65 -12.14 7.93 -2.06
CA GLN A 65 -12.37 9.06 -2.94
C GLN A 65 -11.05 9.47 -3.60
N HIS A 66 -11.13 9.81 -4.88
CA HIS A 66 -10.02 10.16 -5.74
C HIS A 66 -9.04 9.02 -6.06
N LEU A 67 -9.36 7.76 -5.73
CA LEU A 67 -8.63 6.63 -6.30
C LEU A 67 -8.99 6.46 -7.77
N VAL A 68 -8.00 6.11 -8.59
CA VAL A 68 -8.24 5.65 -9.96
C VAL A 68 -8.76 4.22 -9.86
N VAL A 69 -9.95 3.98 -10.39
CA VAL A 69 -10.62 2.68 -10.34
C VAL A 69 -11.11 2.27 -11.72
N VAL A 70 -11.37 0.97 -11.89
CA VAL A 70 -11.97 0.40 -13.10
C VAL A 70 -13.34 -0.17 -12.77
N VAL A 71 -14.38 0.27 -13.49
CA VAL A 71 -15.74 -0.24 -13.35
C VAL A 71 -16.34 -0.49 -14.73
N GLY A 72 -16.80 -1.71 -14.99
CA GLY A 72 -17.38 -2.06 -16.30
C GLY A 72 -16.44 -1.80 -17.49
N GLY A 73 -15.13 -1.94 -17.28
CA GLY A 73 -14.09 -1.68 -18.28
C GLY A 73 -13.71 -0.21 -18.48
N ARG A 74 -14.29 0.72 -17.71
CA ARG A 74 -13.94 2.15 -17.74
C ARG A 74 -13.04 2.52 -16.57
N THR A 75 -11.93 3.17 -16.88
CA THR A 75 -10.97 3.68 -15.90
C THR A 75 -11.27 5.15 -15.60
N GLY A 76 -11.36 5.50 -14.32
CA GLY A 76 -11.62 6.89 -13.91
C GLY A 76 -11.32 7.15 -12.46
N LEU A 77 -11.22 8.44 -12.12
CA LEU A 77 -11.09 8.92 -10.75
C LEU A 77 -12.43 8.80 -10.03
N LEU A 78 -12.48 8.03 -8.93
CA LEU A 78 -13.70 7.82 -8.14
C LEU A 78 -14.10 9.09 -7.39
N THR A 79 -15.26 9.66 -7.70
CA THR A 79 -15.76 10.86 -7.03
C THR A 79 -16.90 10.56 -6.07
N GLU A 80 -17.77 9.60 -6.40
CA GLU A 80 -18.93 9.24 -5.60
C GLU A 80 -19.33 7.78 -5.78
N VAL A 81 -19.96 7.19 -4.74
CA VAL A 81 -20.69 5.93 -4.81
C VAL A 81 -22.10 6.17 -4.30
N THR A 82 -23.12 5.84 -5.10
CA THR A 82 -24.53 6.02 -4.71
C THR A 82 -24.97 4.96 -3.69
N GLU A 83 -26.12 5.17 -3.04
CA GLU A 83 -26.70 4.20 -2.11
C GLU A 83 -26.99 2.84 -2.79
N GLU A 84 -27.28 2.84 -4.08
CA GLU A 84 -27.47 1.62 -4.88
C GLU A 84 -26.16 1.00 -5.37
N GLY A 85 -25.01 1.57 -5.01
CA GLY A 85 -23.68 1.08 -5.39
C GLY A 85 -23.24 1.44 -6.80
N ARG A 86 -23.81 2.51 -7.39
CA ARG A 86 -23.32 3.03 -8.67
C ARG A 86 -22.10 3.91 -8.44
N THR A 87 -21.07 3.76 -9.26
CA THR A 87 -19.85 4.58 -9.15
C THR A 87 -19.88 5.76 -10.10
N VAL A 88 -19.61 6.95 -9.57
CA VAL A 88 -19.41 8.16 -10.35
C VAL A 88 -17.92 8.36 -10.53
N LEU A 89 -17.48 8.40 -11.80
CA LEU A 89 -16.08 8.51 -12.17
C LEU A 89 -15.86 9.76 -13.01
N VAL A 90 -14.63 10.27 -13.00
CA VAL A 90 -14.15 11.32 -13.90
C VAL A 90 -12.98 10.78 -14.71
N ASP A 91 -12.99 10.97 -16.03
CA ASP A 91 -11.89 10.54 -16.91
C ASP A 91 -10.66 11.45 -16.80
N GLN A 92 -9.57 11.10 -17.51
CA GLN A 92 -8.33 11.89 -17.52
C GLN A 92 -8.52 13.34 -18.01
N GLY A 93 -9.56 13.59 -18.82
CA GLY A 93 -9.90 14.93 -19.32
C GLY A 93 -10.78 15.73 -18.37
N GLY A 94 -11.15 15.18 -17.21
CA GLY A 94 -12.05 15.85 -16.27
C GLY A 94 -13.54 15.66 -16.60
N THR A 95 -13.89 14.82 -17.59
CA THR A 95 -15.28 14.59 -17.96
C THR A 95 -15.91 13.52 -17.06
N PRO A 96 -17.06 13.80 -16.42
CA PRO A 96 -17.76 12.80 -15.62
C PRO A 96 -18.38 11.72 -16.50
N HIS A 97 -18.23 10.47 -16.10
CA HIS A 97 -18.97 9.35 -16.67
C HIS A 97 -20.38 9.27 -16.07
N THR A 98 -21.32 8.76 -16.86
CA THR A 98 -22.61 8.30 -16.31
C THR A 98 -22.36 7.26 -15.22
N PRO A 99 -23.10 7.29 -14.09
CA PRO A 99 -22.88 6.34 -13.00
C PRO A 99 -22.86 4.88 -13.47
N LEU A 100 -21.78 4.19 -13.15
CA LEU A 100 -21.50 2.84 -13.63
C LEU A 100 -21.96 1.79 -12.61
N VAL A 101 -22.37 0.63 -13.13
CA VAL A 101 -22.77 -0.53 -12.34
C VAL A 101 -21.75 -1.63 -12.57
N GLY A 102 -21.24 -2.21 -11.49
CA GLY A 102 -20.34 -3.35 -11.56
C GLY A 102 -19.36 -3.40 -10.40
N PRO A 103 -18.60 -4.49 -10.27
CA PRO A 103 -17.51 -4.55 -9.30
C PRO A 103 -16.44 -3.51 -9.65
N VAL A 104 -15.74 -3.04 -8.63
CA VAL A 104 -14.76 -1.95 -8.72
C VAL A 104 -13.38 -2.50 -8.47
N SER A 105 -12.52 -2.44 -9.48
CA SER A 105 -11.12 -2.83 -9.34
C SER A 105 -10.26 -1.61 -9.04
N LEU A 106 -9.29 -1.77 -8.14
CA LEU A 106 -8.28 -0.77 -7.83
C LEU A 106 -6.98 -1.18 -8.56
N PRO A 107 -6.72 -0.68 -9.77
CA PRO A 107 -5.51 -1.02 -10.51
C PRO A 107 -4.26 -0.48 -9.80
N HIS A 108 -3.21 -1.30 -9.77
CA HIS A 108 -1.88 -0.82 -9.39
C HIS A 108 -1.43 0.29 -10.36
N PRO A 109 -0.81 1.39 -9.89
CA PRO A 109 -0.38 2.50 -10.76
C PRO A 109 0.54 2.07 -11.90
N ILE A 110 1.35 1.02 -11.73
CA ILE A 110 2.22 0.51 -12.81
C ILE A 110 1.44 -0.05 -14.00
N LEU A 111 0.16 -0.39 -13.81
CA LEU A 111 -0.73 -0.89 -14.85
C LEU A 111 -1.56 0.23 -15.50
N LEU A 112 -1.50 1.45 -14.96
CA LEU A 112 -2.25 2.58 -15.50
C LEU A 112 -1.54 3.16 -16.72
N SER A 113 -2.32 3.42 -17.77
CA SER A 113 -1.86 4.27 -18.86
C SER A 113 -1.71 5.71 -18.36
N ASP A 114 -0.54 6.30 -18.57
CA ASP A 114 -0.27 7.72 -18.33
C ASP A 114 -0.62 8.17 -16.89
N VAL A 115 0.14 7.65 -15.91
CA VAL A 115 0.05 8.05 -14.50
C VAL A 115 0.25 9.57 -14.33
N GLY A 116 1.03 10.20 -15.22
CA GLY A 116 1.25 11.65 -15.24
C GLY A 116 -0.06 12.43 -15.36
N LYS A 117 -0.89 12.10 -16.36
CA LYS A 117 -2.21 12.73 -16.53
C LYS A 117 -3.14 12.52 -15.34
N TRP A 118 -3.10 11.36 -14.70
CA TRP A 118 -3.90 11.14 -13.49
C TRP A 118 -3.44 12.02 -12.33
N ARG A 119 -2.12 12.21 -12.16
CA ARG A 119 -1.55 13.13 -11.17
C ARG A 119 -1.93 14.58 -11.47
N GLU A 120 -1.86 15.00 -12.74
CA GLU A 120 -2.29 16.33 -13.18
C GLU A 120 -3.77 16.56 -12.90
N LEU A 121 -4.64 15.59 -13.22
CA LEU A 121 -6.07 15.68 -12.91
C LEU A 121 -6.31 15.82 -11.41
N LEU A 122 -5.61 15.04 -10.58
CA LEU A 122 -5.72 15.11 -9.12
C LEU A 122 -5.31 16.50 -8.60
N ALA A 123 -4.19 17.04 -9.10
CA ALA A 123 -3.69 18.36 -8.74
C ALA A 123 -4.63 19.49 -9.19
N ASN A 124 -5.17 19.42 -10.41
CA ASN A 124 -6.12 20.39 -10.95
C ASN A 124 -7.43 20.46 -10.15
N ARG A 125 -7.75 19.40 -9.40
CA ARG A 125 -8.92 19.32 -8.52
C ARG A 125 -8.63 19.70 -7.07
N ASP A 126 -7.38 20.07 -6.75
CA ASP A 126 -6.89 20.29 -5.39
C ASP A 126 -7.26 19.12 -4.44
N ALA A 127 -7.16 17.90 -4.98
CA ALA A 127 -7.57 16.68 -4.31
C ALA A 127 -6.35 15.87 -3.86
N ALA A 128 -6.55 15.04 -2.84
CA ALA A 128 -5.54 14.09 -2.36
C ALA A 128 -6.15 12.69 -2.25
N GLN A 129 -5.32 11.67 -2.40
CA GLN A 129 -5.69 10.27 -2.17
C GLN A 129 -5.38 9.88 -0.73
N GLY A 130 -6.27 9.13 -0.08
CA GLY A 130 -6.04 8.63 1.27
C GLY A 130 -5.08 7.44 1.37
N ILE A 131 -4.72 6.82 0.24
CA ILE A 131 -3.58 5.91 0.07
C ILE A 131 -2.67 6.39 -1.06
N PRO A 132 -1.37 6.07 -1.05
CA PRO A 132 -0.44 6.50 -2.08
C PRO A 132 -0.58 5.63 -3.35
N GLN A 133 -1.72 5.70 -4.05
CA GLN A 133 -1.89 4.98 -5.31
C GLN A 133 -1.11 5.69 -6.43
N LEU A 134 -1.38 6.96 -6.70
CA LEU A 134 -0.70 7.71 -7.77
C LEU A 134 0.68 8.22 -7.35
N SER A 135 0.92 8.45 -6.05
CA SER A 135 2.23 8.86 -5.54
C SER A 135 3.16 7.68 -5.21
N ARG A 136 2.70 6.43 -5.42
CA ARG A 136 3.53 5.24 -5.27
C ARG A 136 4.74 5.33 -6.19
N GLU A 137 5.90 4.96 -5.65
CA GLU A 137 7.10 4.76 -6.44
C GLU A 137 6.93 3.52 -7.33
N LEU A 138 7.36 3.64 -8.58
CA LEU A 138 7.14 2.62 -9.61
C LEU A 138 8.49 2.07 -10.03
N HIS A 139 8.66 0.76 -9.89
CA HIS A 139 9.87 0.07 -10.34
C HIS A 139 9.50 -0.87 -11.47
N HIS A 140 10.08 -0.61 -12.64
CA HIS A 140 9.99 -1.52 -13.77
C HIS A 140 11.14 -2.52 -13.68
N ARG A 141 10.90 -3.76 -14.11
CA ARG A 141 11.98 -4.74 -14.24
C ARG A 141 12.98 -4.24 -15.30
N PRO A 142 14.27 -4.08 -14.97
CA PRO A 142 15.29 -3.76 -15.95
C PRO A 142 15.43 -4.86 -17.01
N ASP A 143 15.81 -4.49 -18.22
CA ASP A 143 15.94 -5.42 -19.36
C ASP A 143 17.14 -6.37 -19.23
N ASP A 144 18.11 -6.03 -18.37
CA ASP A 144 19.36 -6.78 -18.15
C ASP A 144 19.28 -7.77 -16.97
N VAL A 145 18.13 -7.86 -16.29
CA VAL A 145 17.89 -8.87 -15.26
C VAL A 145 17.92 -10.26 -15.88
N ASP A 146 18.75 -11.15 -15.35
CA ASP A 146 18.75 -12.57 -15.70
C ASP A 146 17.38 -13.18 -15.38
N PRO A 147 16.60 -13.62 -16.39
CA PRO A 147 15.25 -14.13 -16.16
C PRO A 147 15.22 -15.44 -15.36
N GLU A 148 16.32 -16.21 -15.35
CA GLU A 148 16.43 -17.49 -14.64
C GLU A 148 16.91 -17.32 -13.19
N ALA A 149 17.43 -16.15 -12.83
CA ALA A 149 17.76 -15.84 -11.45
C ALA A 149 16.48 -15.90 -10.58
N THR A 150 16.63 -16.20 -9.29
CA THR A 150 15.50 -16.32 -8.36
C THR A 150 15.51 -15.25 -7.27
N SER A 151 16.44 -14.31 -7.33
CA SER A 151 16.62 -13.26 -6.33
C SER A 151 17.40 -12.06 -6.85
N LEU A 152 17.18 -10.90 -6.22
CA LEU A 152 17.95 -9.68 -6.39
C LEU A 152 18.92 -9.51 -5.24
N GLU A 153 20.18 -9.26 -5.57
CA GLU A 153 21.27 -9.03 -4.61
C GLU A 153 21.56 -7.54 -4.41
N ASP A 154 20.96 -6.64 -5.20
CA ASP A 154 21.20 -5.18 -5.15
C ASP A 154 20.95 -4.56 -3.77
N TYR A 155 20.11 -5.21 -2.96
CA TYR A 155 19.73 -4.78 -1.62
C TYR A 155 20.42 -5.60 -0.51
N ALA A 156 21.27 -6.57 -0.85
CA ALA A 156 22.05 -7.33 0.12
C ALA A 156 23.22 -6.51 0.70
N GLY A 157 23.75 -6.93 1.85
CA GLY A 157 24.88 -6.27 2.52
C GLY A 157 24.55 -4.93 3.18
N GLY A 158 23.27 -4.56 3.28
CA GLY A 158 22.85 -3.35 3.98
C GLY A 158 23.00 -3.53 5.50
N GLY A 159 24.01 -2.90 6.09
CA GLY A 159 24.27 -2.99 7.53
C GLY A 159 23.28 -2.21 8.39
N PHE A 160 22.86 -2.80 9.50
CA PHE A 160 22.18 -2.09 10.60
C PHE A 160 22.90 -2.37 11.90
N GLU A 161 23.05 -1.34 12.75
CA GLU A 161 23.65 -1.50 14.08
C GLU A 161 22.93 -2.56 14.92
N GLU A 162 21.60 -2.66 14.78
CA GLU A 162 20.76 -3.61 15.48
C GLU A 162 19.60 -4.09 14.60
N LEU A 163 19.29 -5.39 14.62
CA LEU A 163 18.16 -5.98 13.90
C LEU A 163 16.82 -5.27 14.21
N ARG A 164 16.64 -4.77 15.44
CA ARG A 164 15.44 -4.01 15.82
C ARG A 164 15.22 -2.76 14.97
N HIS A 165 16.29 -2.14 14.43
CA HIS A 165 16.17 -0.97 13.56
C HIS A 165 15.58 -1.34 12.19
N ALA A 166 16.09 -2.40 11.56
CA ALA A 166 15.57 -2.91 10.28
C ALA A 166 14.10 -3.37 10.41
N THR A 167 13.80 -4.13 11.47
CA THR A 167 12.44 -4.64 11.71
C THR A 167 11.44 -3.56 12.09
N ALA A 168 11.82 -2.56 12.91
CA ALA A 168 10.96 -1.41 13.20
C ALA A 168 10.67 -0.59 11.94
N ARG A 169 11.65 -0.47 11.04
CA ARG A 169 11.47 0.19 9.75
C ARG A 169 10.54 -0.59 8.84
N ALA A 170 10.67 -1.90 8.75
CA ALA A 170 9.73 -2.75 8.00
C ALA A 170 8.29 -2.60 8.52
N ALA A 171 8.11 -2.64 9.84
CA ALA A 171 6.81 -2.45 10.50
C ALA A 171 6.21 -1.06 10.24
N ARG A 172 7.04 0.01 10.25
CA ARG A 172 6.61 1.38 9.95
C ARG A 172 5.97 1.50 8.55
N TYR A 173 6.41 0.71 7.59
CA TYR A 173 5.85 0.68 6.23
C TYR A 173 4.78 -0.42 6.05
N GLY A 174 4.37 -1.10 7.12
CA GLY A 174 3.28 -2.08 7.09
C GLY A 174 3.70 -3.47 6.61
N PHE A 175 4.99 -3.77 6.51
CA PHE A 175 5.47 -5.09 6.09
C PHE A 175 5.42 -6.09 7.25
N VAL A 176 5.08 -7.34 6.92
CA VAL A 176 4.95 -8.40 7.93
C VAL A 176 6.29 -9.10 8.12
N MET A 177 6.73 -9.24 9.37
CA MET A 177 7.93 -9.99 9.71
C MET A 177 7.61 -11.48 9.97
N ARG A 178 8.36 -12.40 9.35
CA ARG A 178 8.30 -13.84 9.66
C ARG A 178 9.61 -14.53 9.29
N GLY A 179 10.16 -15.31 10.22
CA GLY A 179 11.34 -16.15 9.96
C GLY A 179 12.56 -15.38 9.44
N GLY A 180 12.74 -14.14 9.90
CA GLY A 180 13.81 -13.23 9.47
C GLY A 180 13.55 -12.49 8.16
N PHE A 181 12.39 -12.66 7.53
CA PHE A 181 12.01 -11.93 6.32
C PHE A 181 11.00 -10.84 6.63
N ALA A 182 11.18 -9.67 6.02
CA ALA A 182 10.08 -8.77 5.71
C ALA A 182 9.32 -9.32 4.50
N MET A 183 7.99 -9.34 4.58
CA MET A 183 7.14 -9.96 3.58
C MET A 183 6.02 -9.04 3.12
N LEU A 184 5.71 -9.14 1.83
CA LEU A 184 4.56 -8.51 1.20
C LEU A 184 3.85 -9.53 0.30
N ARG A 185 2.53 -9.64 0.42
CA ARG A 185 1.70 -10.48 -0.46
C ARG A 185 1.15 -9.62 -1.59
N ILE A 186 1.30 -10.10 -2.83
CA ILE A 186 0.86 -9.41 -4.04
C ILE A 186 0.13 -10.42 -4.92
N VAL A 187 -0.95 -9.99 -5.57
CA VAL A 187 -1.55 -10.74 -6.67
C VAL A 187 -1.25 -9.99 -7.96
N ASP A 188 -0.64 -10.68 -8.90
CA ASP A 188 -0.25 -10.13 -10.20
C ASP A 188 -0.76 -11.02 -11.32
N GLY A 189 -1.54 -10.47 -12.24
CA GLY A 189 -2.20 -11.27 -13.29
C GLY A 189 -3.08 -12.42 -12.76
N GLY A 190 -3.58 -12.32 -11.52
CA GLY A 190 -4.31 -13.39 -10.84
C GLY A 190 -3.45 -14.43 -10.14
N VAL A 191 -2.12 -14.32 -10.22
CA VAL A 191 -1.16 -15.20 -9.54
C VAL A 191 -0.75 -14.57 -8.21
N GLY A 192 -0.96 -15.31 -7.12
CA GLY A 192 -0.52 -14.89 -5.78
C GLY A 192 0.96 -15.16 -5.56
N LEU A 193 1.73 -14.10 -5.32
CA LEU A 193 3.15 -14.13 -4.98
C LEU A 193 3.40 -13.50 -3.61
N GLN A 194 4.51 -13.88 -2.99
CA GLN A 194 5.02 -13.21 -1.81
C GLN A 194 6.45 -12.74 -2.04
N ALA A 195 6.66 -11.41 -2.01
CA ALA A 195 8.00 -10.85 -1.92
C ALA A 195 8.55 -11.08 -0.51
N ARG A 196 9.82 -11.49 -0.41
CA ARG A 196 10.54 -11.76 0.84
C ARG A 196 11.90 -11.09 0.78
N TYR A 197 12.18 -10.23 1.76
CA TYR A 197 13.46 -9.56 1.91
C TYR A 197 14.10 -9.94 3.25
N TRP A 198 15.30 -10.51 3.19
CA TRP A 198 15.98 -11.03 4.39
C TRP A 198 16.56 -9.90 5.24
N LEU A 199 16.17 -9.85 6.51
CA LEU A 199 16.68 -8.89 7.50
C LEU A 199 17.51 -9.53 8.61
N GLY A 200 17.45 -10.87 8.77
CA GLY A 200 18.12 -11.60 9.85
C GLY A 200 17.15 -12.20 10.86
N ALA A 201 17.60 -13.26 11.56
CA ALA A 201 16.80 -14.02 12.52
C ALA A 201 17.45 -14.13 13.91
N ASP A 202 18.52 -13.36 14.14
CA ASP A 202 19.31 -13.36 15.36
C ASP A 202 18.69 -12.49 16.47
N ASP A 203 19.44 -12.25 17.55
CA ASP A 203 19.00 -11.38 18.65
C ASP A 203 18.72 -9.94 18.14
N PRO A 204 17.58 -9.32 18.51
CA PRO A 204 17.22 -7.98 18.07
C PRO A 204 18.25 -6.87 18.34
N GLY A 205 19.14 -7.06 19.31
CA GLY A 205 20.18 -6.11 19.69
C GLY A 205 21.54 -6.35 19.03
N LEU A 206 21.65 -7.30 18.10
CA LEU A 206 22.89 -7.56 17.37
C LEU A 206 22.91 -6.87 16.00
N PRO A 207 24.11 -6.48 15.52
CA PRO A 207 24.29 -6.01 14.15
C PRO A 207 23.88 -7.07 13.13
N ILE A 208 23.32 -6.61 12.01
CA ILE A 208 22.93 -7.47 10.89
C ILE A 208 23.36 -6.86 9.55
N GLU A 209 23.42 -7.72 8.54
CA GLU A 209 23.44 -7.32 7.14
C GLU A 209 22.18 -7.87 6.47
N THR A 210 21.52 -7.04 5.66
CA THR A 210 20.39 -7.49 4.85
C THR A 210 20.85 -8.52 3.82
N GLY A 211 19.95 -9.44 3.47
CA GLY A 211 20.20 -10.42 2.42
C GLY A 211 19.42 -10.08 1.16
N ARG A 212 19.28 -11.08 0.29
CA ARG A 212 18.59 -10.94 -0.98
C ARG A 212 17.09 -10.66 -0.86
N LEU A 213 16.54 -10.03 -1.90
CA LEU A 213 15.10 -9.95 -2.17
C LEU A 213 14.72 -11.09 -3.12
N LEU A 214 13.65 -11.82 -2.83
CA LEU A 214 13.14 -12.89 -3.69
C LEU A 214 11.61 -12.96 -3.67
N TRP A 215 11.03 -13.66 -4.63
CA TRP A 215 9.59 -13.93 -4.68
C TRP A 215 9.36 -15.43 -4.55
N VAL A 216 8.29 -15.80 -3.83
CA VAL A 216 7.83 -17.18 -3.74
C VAL A 216 6.37 -17.34 -4.18
N ASP A 217 6.05 -18.53 -4.69
CA ASP A 217 4.69 -18.95 -5.00
C ASP A 217 3.91 -19.39 -3.74
N ALA A 218 2.65 -19.79 -3.93
CA ALA A 218 1.80 -20.31 -2.85
C ALA A 218 2.32 -21.62 -2.21
N SER A 219 3.24 -22.33 -2.87
CA SER A 219 3.92 -23.53 -2.36
C SER A 219 5.26 -23.20 -1.69
N GLU A 220 5.54 -21.91 -1.45
CA GLU A 220 6.78 -21.38 -0.89
C GLU A 220 8.04 -21.65 -1.73
N ARG A 221 7.89 -21.91 -3.03
CA ARG A 221 9.02 -22.13 -3.94
C ARG A 221 9.49 -20.81 -4.54
N PRO A 222 10.81 -20.56 -4.64
CA PRO A 222 11.33 -19.41 -5.36
C PRO A 222 10.82 -19.36 -6.80
N VAL A 223 10.46 -18.15 -7.25
CA VAL A 223 9.98 -17.88 -8.61
C VAL A 223 11.12 -17.23 -9.40
N ALA A 224 11.27 -17.62 -10.66
CA ALA A 224 12.26 -17.02 -11.56
C ALA A 224 11.91 -15.55 -11.83
N LEU A 225 12.91 -14.66 -11.86
CA LEU A 225 12.70 -13.22 -12.00
C LEU A 225 11.97 -12.86 -13.31
N GLY A 226 12.11 -13.67 -14.36
CA GLY A 226 11.38 -13.55 -15.61
C GLY A 226 9.86 -13.76 -15.46
N GLU A 227 9.44 -14.58 -14.49
CA GLU A 227 8.04 -14.90 -14.20
C GLU A 227 7.37 -13.93 -13.20
N VAL A 228 8.16 -13.09 -12.54
CA VAL A 228 7.62 -12.06 -11.63
C VAL A 228 6.94 -10.96 -12.46
N GLY A 229 5.64 -10.80 -12.26
CA GLY A 229 4.86 -9.76 -12.94
C GLY A 229 5.22 -8.33 -12.48
N PRO A 230 4.75 -7.30 -13.20
CA PRO A 230 5.11 -5.91 -12.96
C PRO A 230 4.66 -5.35 -11.60
N VAL A 231 3.50 -5.78 -11.08
CA VAL A 231 3.00 -5.35 -9.77
C VAL A 231 3.84 -5.98 -8.67
N ALA A 232 4.07 -7.29 -8.75
CA ALA A 232 4.86 -8.02 -7.78
C ALA A 232 6.31 -7.53 -7.75
N TRP A 233 6.89 -7.25 -8.92
CA TRP A 233 8.21 -6.65 -9.05
C TRP A 233 8.27 -5.29 -8.38
N SER A 234 7.41 -4.36 -8.81
CA SER A 234 7.40 -2.98 -8.31
C SER A 234 7.28 -2.93 -6.79
N GLU A 235 6.39 -3.72 -6.22
CA GLU A 235 6.12 -3.70 -4.78
C GLU A 235 7.18 -4.43 -3.96
N GLY A 236 7.79 -5.50 -4.49
CA GLY A 236 8.92 -6.16 -3.84
C GLY A 236 10.15 -5.26 -3.79
N VAL A 237 10.47 -4.60 -4.91
CA VAL A 237 11.58 -3.64 -5.01
C VAL A 237 11.35 -2.44 -4.09
N ARG A 238 10.16 -1.83 -4.15
CA ARG A 238 9.78 -0.73 -3.25
C ARG A 238 9.93 -1.13 -1.77
N MET A 239 9.53 -2.34 -1.38
CA MET A 239 9.74 -2.83 -0.02
C MET A 239 11.22 -2.88 0.35
N ALA A 240 12.05 -3.47 -0.51
CA ALA A 240 13.49 -3.57 -0.28
C ALA A 240 14.15 -2.18 -0.19
N GLU A 241 13.85 -1.26 -1.10
CA GLU A 241 14.37 0.12 -1.07
C GLU A 241 13.96 0.88 0.18
N LEU A 242 12.67 0.84 0.53
CA LEU A 242 12.17 1.52 1.72
C LEU A 242 12.89 1.03 2.96
N ILE A 243 13.19 -0.26 3.09
CA ILE A 243 13.93 -0.79 4.24
C ILE A 243 15.42 -0.47 4.11
N HIS A 244 16.04 -0.78 2.97
CA HIS A 244 17.47 -0.63 2.71
C HIS A 244 17.95 0.82 2.87
N ALA A 245 17.12 1.82 2.56
CA ALA A 245 17.43 3.24 2.79
C ALA A 245 17.64 3.62 4.29
N GLY A 246 17.34 2.71 5.23
CA GLY A 246 17.60 2.90 6.66
C GLY A 246 18.93 2.31 7.15
N ARG A 247 19.72 1.70 6.27
CA ARG A 247 21.02 1.11 6.62
C ARG A 247 22.03 2.17 7.08
N THR A 248 23.05 1.72 7.79
CA THR A 248 24.24 2.54 8.06
C THR A 248 24.94 2.89 6.74
N THR A 249 25.34 4.14 6.60
CA THR A 249 26.15 4.65 5.49
C THR A 249 27.51 5.04 6.06
N ASP A 250 28.59 4.77 5.33
CA ASP A 250 29.98 5.02 5.79
C ASP A 250 30.30 6.50 6.18
N ASP A 251 29.36 7.42 5.98
CA ASP A 251 29.43 8.84 6.38
C ASP A 251 28.77 9.15 7.75
N GLN A 252 28.54 8.16 8.63
CA GLN A 252 28.07 8.36 10.01
C GLN A 252 28.98 7.72 11.05
#